data_AF-A0A2W6CSU3-F1
#
_entry.id   AF-A0A2W6CSU3-F1
#
_cell.length_a   1.000
_cell.length_b   1.000
_cell.length_c   1.000
_cell.angle_alpha   90.00
_cell.angle_beta   90.00
_cell.angle_gamma   90.00
#
_symmetry.space_group_name_H-M   'P 1'
#
loop_
_entity.id
_entity.type
_entity.pdbx_description
1 polymer ?
#
loop_
_entity_poly.entity_id
_entity_poly.type
_entity_poly.pdbx_seq_one_letter_code
_entity_poly.pdbx_strand_id
1 'polypeptide(L)' 'MRDGGLLVSKGIKDPEPDLFGEPGVFLIRPDTTVYMAAVDSMPVARPRIADILGATKFFTDNNYPARGEA' A
#
# COMPACT_ATOMS: atom_id res chain seq x y z
N MET A 1 13.29 5.30 3.13
CA MET A 1 12.28 4.82 2.16
C MET A 1 12.90 3.86 1.14
N ARG A 2 13.60 2.80 1.57
CA ARG A 2 14.30 1.92 0.61
C ARG A 2 14.05 0.41 0.77
N ASP A 3 13.32 -0.04 1.79
CA ASP A 3 12.95 -1.48 1.92
C ASP A 3 11.49 -1.78 1.57
N GLY A 4 10.58 -0.79 1.64
CA GLY A 4 9.14 -1.00 1.45
C GLY A 4 8.61 -0.75 0.03
N GLY A 5 9.48 -0.58 -0.97
CA GLY A 5 9.08 -0.31 -2.37
C GLY A 5 8.41 1.04 -2.64
N LEU A 6 8.23 1.89 -1.63
CA LEU A 6 7.61 3.22 -1.77
C LEU A 6 8.43 4.15 -2.67
N LEU A 7 7.73 4.86 -3.55
CA LEU A 7 8.30 5.76 -4.53
C LEU A 7 8.36 7.20 -3.99
N VAL A 8 9.31 7.98 -4.49
CA VAL A 8 9.48 9.40 -4.16
C VAL A 8 9.38 10.19 -5.44
N SER A 9 8.55 11.21 -5.42
CA SER A 9 8.31 12.11 -6.54
C SER A 9 8.81 13.52 -6.24
N LYS A 10 9.04 14.27 -7.33
CA LYS A 10 9.30 15.70 -7.30
C LYS A 10 8.02 16.45 -7.60
N GLY A 11 7.78 17.55 -6.88
CA GLY A 11 6.69 18.48 -7.19
C GLY A 11 6.83 19.08 -8.58
N ILE A 12 5.72 19.24 -9.29
CA ILE A 12 5.67 19.85 -10.62
C ILE A 12 4.84 21.15 -10.67
N LYS A 13 4.25 21.56 -9.54
CA LYS A 13 3.46 22.78 -9.41
C LYS A 13 3.78 23.48 -8.08
N ASP A 14 3.66 24.80 -8.05
CA ASP A 14 3.98 25.65 -6.89
C ASP A 14 3.40 25.22 -5.52
N PRO A 15 2.18 24.64 -5.41
CA PRO A 15 1.69 24.19 -4.11
C PRO A 15 2.24 22.81 -3.66
N GLU A 16 2.93 22.07 -4.52
CA GLU A 16 3.48 20.75 -4.20
C GLU A 16 4.84 20.87 -3.48
N PRO A 17 5.17 19.98 -2.53
CA PRO A 17 6.51 19.91 -1.96
C PRO A 17 7.58 19.55 -2.99
N ASP A 18 8.82 20.03 -2.82
CA ASP A 18 9.98 19.68 -3.68
C ASP A 18 10.18 18.17 -3.82
N LEU A 19 9.95 17.43 -2.73
CA LEU A 19 9.94 15.97 -2.68
C LEU A 19 8.77 15.50 -1.81
N PHE A 20 8.07 14.47 -2.26
CA PHE A 20 7.04 13.81 -1.49
C PHE A 20 7.02 12.30 -1.76
N GLY A 21 6.52 11.54 -0.79
CA GLY A 21 6.31 10.11 -0.95
C GLY A 21 5.03 9.82 -1.71
N GLU A 22 5.10 8.91 -2.67
CA GLU A 22 3.91 8.37 -3.32
C GLU A 22 3.10 7.52 -2.35
N PRO A 23 1.77 7.41 -2.55
CA PRO A 23 0.95 6.66 -1.64
C PRO A 23 1.23 5.16 -1.72
N GLY A 24 1.13 4.50 -0.57
CA GLY A 24 1.10 3.06 -0.48
C GLY A 24 0.21 2.62 0.68
N VAL A 25 -0.43 1.48 0.52
CA VAL A 25 -1.23 0.81 1.55
C VAL A 25 -0.63 -0.55 1.83
N PHE A 26 -0.36 -0.81 3.11
CA PHE A 26 0.15 -2.09 3.59
C PHE A 26 -0.86 -2.69 4.57
N LEU A 27 -1.24 -3.93 4.34
CA LEU A 27 -1.95 -4.73 5.33
C LEU A 27 -0.92 -5.57 6.09
N ILE A 28 -0.75 -5.28 7.37
CA ILE A 28 0.25 -5.92 8.23
C ILE A 28 -0.45 -6.88 9.19
N ARG A 29 0.08 -8.11 9.29
CA ARG A 29 -0.39 -9.09 10.27
C ARG A 29 0.10 -8.72 11.69
N PRO A 30 -0.54 -9.24 12.75
CA PRO A 30 -0.08 -9.01 14.13
C PRO A 30 1.36 -9.46 14.40
N ASP A 31 1.89 -10.43 13.64
CA ASP A 31 3.27 -10.90 13.70
C ASP A 31 4.28 -10.01 12.96
N THR A 32 3.85 -8.82 12.52
CA THR A 32 4.62 -7.81 11.79
C THR A 32 5.00 -8.18 10.35
N THR A 33 4.45 -9.27 9.79
CA THR A 33 4.63 -9.61 8.38
C THR A 33 3.66 -8.85 7.47
N VAL A 34 4.07 -8.56 6.23
CA VAL A 34 3.21 -7.95 5.21
C VAL A 34 2.29 -9.03 4.61
N TYR A 35 0.98 -8.80 4.65
CA TYR A 35 -0.02 -9.64 3.97
C TYR A 35 -0.28 -9.16 2.54
N MET A 36 -0.42 -7.85 2.37
CA MET A 36 -0.71 -7.19 1.09
C MET A 36 0.01 -5.85 1.06
N ALA A 37 0.55 -5.49 -0.10
CA ALA A 37 1.02 -4.15 -0.41
C ALA A 37 0.36 -3.68 -1.71
N ALA A 38 -0.15 -2.45 -1.70
CA ALA A 38 -0.51 -1.70 -2.88
C ALA A 38 0.34 -0.43 -2.89
N VAL A 39 1.24 -0.31 -3.87
CA VAL A 39 2.15 0.84 -4.01
C VAL A 39 1.84 1.50 -5.34
N ASP A 40 1.58 2.79 -5.30
CA ASP A 40 1.27 3.59 -6.49
C ASP A 40 2.48 4.44 -6.89
N SER A 41 2.63 4.70 -8.18
CA SER A 41 3.67 5.59 -8.73
C SER A 41 3.18 7.00 -9.02
N MET A 42 1.94 7.30 -8.64
CA MET A 42 1.24 8.54 -8.91
C MET A 42 0.49 8.97 -7.65
N PRO A 43 0.32 10.28 -7.38
CA PRO A 43 -0.27 10.76 -6.12
C PRO A 43 -1.79 10.55 -6.00
N VAL A 44 -2.35 9.62 -6.78
CA VAL A 44 -3.79 9.33 -6.93
C VAL A 44 -4.03 7.81 -7.00
N ALA A 45 -5.29 7.40 -7.20
CA ALA A 45 -5.70 5.99 -7.42
C ALA A 45 -5.51 5.02 -6.24
N ARG A 46 -5.42 5.56 -5.02
CA ARG A 46 -5.34 4.75 -3.78
C ARG A 46 -6.51 3.76 -3.69
N PRO A 47 -6.27 2.51 -3.24
CA PRO A 47 -7.35 1.56 -2.96
C PRO A 47 -8.36 2.12 -1.97
N ARG A 48 -9.65 1.83 -2.18
CA ARG A 48 -10.69 2.21 -1.21
C ARG A 48 -10.57 1.36 0.05
N ILE A 49 -10.51 2.00 1.20
CA ILE A 49 -10.39 1.30 2.49
C ILE A 49 -11.53 0.30 2.72
N ALA A 50 -12.75 0.60 2.28
CA ALA A 50 -13.89 -0.31 2.39
C ALA A 50 -13.67 -1.65 1.65
N ASP A 51 -13.03 -1.61 0.47
CA ASP A 51 -12.72 -2.83 -0.29
C ASP A 51 -11.65 -3.66 0.44
N ILE A 52 -10.66 -2.99 1.02
CA ILE A 52 -9.60 -3.65 1.82
C ILE A 52 -10.20 -4.31 3.06
N LEU A 53 -11.12 -3.64 3.76
CA LEU A 53 -11.79 -4.20 4.94
C LEU A 53 -12.64 -5.43 4.57
N GLY A 54 -13.41 -5.36 3.48
CA GLY A 54 -14.18 -6.49 2.98
C GLY A 54 -13.30 -7.68 2.61
N ALA A 55 -12.20 -7.43 1.89
CA ALA A 55 -11.22 -8.46 1.54
C ALA A 55 -10.55 -9.06 2.79
N THR A 56 -10.17 -8.22 3.76
CA THR A 56 -9.54 -8.65 5.03
C THR A 56 -10.45 -9.59 5.82
N LYS A 57 -11.76 -9.30 5.88
CA LYS A 57 -12.74 -10.21 6.47
C LYS A 57 -12.74 -11.55 5.76
N PHE A 58 -12.86 -11.57 4.43
CA PHE A 58 -12.84 -12.81 3.65
C PHE A 58 -11.55 -13.61 3.86
N PHE A 59 -10.38 -12.96 3.83
CA PHE A 59 -9.09 -13.61 4.03
C PHE A 59 -8.97 -14.28 5.39
N THR A 60 -9.44 -13.58 6.43
CA THR A 60 -9.42 -14.08 7.82
C THR A 60 -10.38 -15.25 8.00
N ASP A 61 -11.60 -15.15 7.48
CA ASP A 61 -12.62 -16.20 7.59
C ASP A 61 -12.23 -17.49 6.84
N ASN A 62 -11.38 -17.39 5.81
CA ASN A 62 -11.02 -18.51 4.92
C ASN A 62 -9.55 -18.94 5.01
N ASN A 63 -8.77 -18.45 5.98
CA ASN A 63 -7.33 -18.70 6.08
C ASN A 63 -6.59 -18.50 4.74
N TYR A 64 -6.96 -17.45 3.99
CA TYR A 64 -6.40 -17.21 2.68
C TYR A 64 -4.92 -16.79 2.82
N PRO A 65 -3.98 -17.38 2.05
CA PRO A 65 -2.57 -17.03 2.17
C PRO A 65 -2.25 -15.73 1.45
N ALA A 66 -1.21 -15.03 1.93
CA ALA A 66 -0.58 -13.99 1.14
C ALA A 66 0.03 -14.60 -0.14
N ARG A 67 0.22 -13.77 -1.17
CA ARG A 67 0.76 -14.17 -2.48
C ARG A 67 1.84 -13.17 -2.91
N GLY A 68 2.69 -13.57 -3.86
CA GLY A 68 3.74 -12.70 -4.44
C GLY A 68 5.16 -12.97 -3.96
N GLU A 69 5.42 -14.13 -3.35
CA GLU A 69 6.74 -14.55 -2.82
C GLU A 69 7.48 -15.56 -3.72
N ALA A 70 7.17 -15.60 -5.03
CA ALA A 70 7.77 -16.56 -5.97
C ALA A 70 9.22 -16.20 -6.34
#